data_AF-A0A934B1N9-F1
#
_entry.id   AF-A0A934B1N9-F1
#
_cell.length_a   1.000
_cell.length_b   1.000
_cell.length_c   1.000
_cell.angle_alpha   90.00
_cell.angle_beta   90.00
_cell.angle_gamma   90.00
#
_symmetry.space_group_name_H-M   'P 1'
#
loop_
_entity.id
_entity.type
_entity.pdbx_description
1 polymer ?
#
loop_
_entity_poly.entity_id
_entity_poly.type
_entity_poly.pdbx_seq_one_letter_code
_entity_poly.pdbx_strand_id
1 'polypeptide(L)'
;MLFPYAFIPDHPIYKLQQWIDELFLNVWCTANPTVEYSIDLLPSDLKELTLEIYNDDRIKTDYFYGPIERVYKLFQGFDQTTKDILSKAYRDNNAIEDLCKGSNGCNPYFYSMLSALNQPLKVEIENYCKSLFKSVIHLKSVQKRIGMIDDHYKEFVTINDKRKCPFCGLNSIIGPNRTVRDAYDHYLPKDIYPFNSINFKNLSPMCHECNSSHKMGKDPITHPHTQARRKAFYPYDTCGSYDISIEINFHHTDISNLTEHDISLILNSPTHQEEVDTWKDIFGIEERYKEKCASKTDGWYWYCQATDEYENAKVRLGGQFTQEAWVQMQISAANSNEYSEYSAENFLKAKYLEACMAQHVFGKESSVHLEET
;
A
#
# COMPACT_ATOMS: atom_id res chain seq x y z
N MET A 1 -1.39 -5.91 -6.43
CA MET A 1 -0.09 -5.40 -5.97
C MET A 1 0.93 -6.34 -6.58
N LEU A 2 2.09 -5.86 -7.03
CA LEU A 2 3.04 -6.71 -7.77
C LEU A 2 3.85 -7.63 -6.84
N PHE A 3 4.27 -7.11 -5.69
CA PHE A 3 5.04 -7.85 -4.69
C PHE A 3 4.73 -7.31 -3.29
N PRO A 4 4.83 -8.13 -2.22
CA PRO A 4 4.69 -7.66 -0.84
C PRO A 4 5.92 -6.89 -0.38
N TYR A 5 5.74 -6.07 0.65
CA TYR A 5 6.83 -5.63 1.50
C TYR A 5 7.16 -6.66 2.58
N ALA A 6 8.41 -6.71 3.01
CA ALA A 6 8.80 -7.32 4.27
C ALA A 6 8.47 -6.35 5.43
N PHE A 7 7.69 -6.83 6.40
CA PHE A 7 7.42 -6.10 7.65
C PHE A 7 8.64 -6.19 8.58
N ILE A 8 8.92 -5.13 9.34
CA ILE A 8 9.96 -5.17 10.39
C ILE A 8 9.31 -5.84 11.61
N PRO A 9 9.77 -7.02 12.06
CA PRO A 9 9.07 -7.73 13.13
C PRO A 9 9.19 -7.02 14.49
N ASP A 10 10.36 -6.45 14.78
CA ASP A 10 10.69 -5.89 16.08
C ASP A 10 11.20 -4.44 15.95
N HIS A 11 10.32 -3.47 16.21
CA HIS A 11 10.71 -2.06 16.26
C HIS A 11 10.01 -1.34 17.43
N PRO A 12 10.71 -0.49 18.21
CA PRO A 12 10.14 0.21 19.36
C PRO A 12 8.89 1.03 19.06
N ILE A 13 8.72 1.48 17.80
CA ILE A 13 7.57 2.28 17.35
C ILE A 13 6.23 1.58 17.59
N TYR A 14 6.22 0.25 17.57
CA TYR A 14 5.01 -0.56 17.77
C TYR A 14 4.50 -0.52 19.21
N LYS A 15 5.32 -0.06 20.16
CA LYS A 15 4.90 0.15 21.55
C LYS A 15 3.74 1.14 21.68
N LEU A 16 3.62 2.08 20.74
CA LEU A 16 2.46 2.98 20.70
C LEU A 16 1.15 2.21 20.49
N GLN A 17 1.11 1.23 19.59
CA GLN A 17 -0.06 0.37 19.42
C GLN A 17 -0.34 -0.45 20.68
N GLN A 18 0.70 -1.03 21.29
CA GLN A 18 0.57 -1.82 22.53
C GLN A 18 -0.06 -1.01 23.67
N TRP A 19 0.31 0.25 23.84
CA TRP A 19 -0.35 1.12 24.83
C TRP A 19 -1.83 1.34 24.54
N ILE A 20 -2.21 1.48 23.27
CA ILE A 20 -3.61 1.65 22.89
C ILE A 20 -4.38 0.34 23.01
N ASP A 21 -3.74 -0.81 22.76
CA ASP A 21 -4.34 -2.13 22.97
C ASP A 21 -4.70 -2.31 24.46
N GLU A 22 -3.77 -2.03 25.36
CA GLU A 22 -3.97 -2.08 26.81
C GLU A 22 -5.04 -1.08 27.28
N LEU A 23 -4.97 0.17 26.80
CA LEU A 23 -5.97 1.19 27.12
C LEU A 23 -7.37 0.76 26.70
N PHE A 24 -7.53 0.29 25.46
CA PHE A 24 -8.84 -0.05 24.94
C PHE A 24 -9.41 -1.29 25.64
N LEU A 25 -8.62 -2.36 25.70
CA LEU A 25 -9.09 -3.67 26.15
C LEU A 25 -9.15 -3.78 27.67
N ASN A 26 -8.19 -3.20 28.40
CA ASN A 26 -8.03 -3.42 29.83
C ASN A 26 -8.46 -2.22 30.69
N VAL A 27 -8.71 -1.04 30.10
CA VAL A 27 -9.20 0.15 30.82
C VAL A 27 -10.60 0.55 30.36
N TRP A 28 -10.82 0.78 29.06
CA TRP A 28 -12.13 1.19 28.56
C TRP A 28 -13.15 0.05 28.58
N CYS A 29 -12.83 -1.11 27.99
CA CYS A 29 -13.73 -2.27 27.98
C CYS A 29 -14.03 -2.85 29.38
N THR A 30 -13.26 -2.49 30.41
CA THR A 30 -13.44 -2.92 31.80
C THR A 30 -14.02 -1.82 32.70
N ALA A 31 -14.32 -0.64 32.16
CA ALA A 31 -14.77 0.52 32.92
C ALA A 31 -15.98 0.20 33.80
N ASN A 32 -15.85 0.43 35.11
CA ASN A 32 -16.89 0.10 36.08
C ASN A 32 -17.73 1.36 36.43
N PRO A 33 -19.07 1.30 36.37
CA PRO A 33 -19.95 2.43 36.70
C PRO A 33 -19.71 3.05 38.10
N THR A 34 -19.13 2.31 39.03
CA THR A 34 -18.90 2.76 40.41
C THR A 34 -17.48 3.28 40.68
N VAL A 35 -16.57 3.15 39.71
CA VAL A 35 -15.16 3.54 39.86
C VAL A 35 -14.91 4.84 39.11
N GLU A 36 -14.66 5.93 39.83
CA GLU A 36 -14.26 7.20 39.22
C GLU A 36 -12.94 7.05 38.45
N TYR A 37 -12.84 7.74 37.31
CA TYR A 37 -11.60 7.72 36.55
C TYR A 37 -10.46 8.37 37.35
N SER A 38 -9.35 7.67 37.48
CA SER A 38 -8.07 8.25 37.90
C SER A 38 -6.97 7.73 36.98
N ILE A 39 -5.87 8.49 36.93
CA ILE A 39 -4.70 8.08 36.14
C ILE A 39 -4.05 6.79 36.64
N ASP A 40 -4.35 6.37 37.88
CA ASP A 40 -3.86 5.11 38.45
C ASP A 40 -4.52 3.88 37.80
N LEU A 41 -5.61 4.06 37.05
CA LEU A 41 -6.22 3.01 36.24
C LEU A 41 -5.40 2.67 35.00
N LEU A 42 -4.47 3.54 34.59
CA LEU A 42 -3.63 3.30 33.41
C LEU A 42 -2.47 2.34 33.73
N PRO A 43 -2.09 1.46 32.78
CA PRO A 43 -0.85 0.69 32.89
C PRO A 43 0.35 1.59 33.17
N SER A 44 1.32 1.13 33.97
CA SER A 44 2.43 1.94 34.49
C SER A 44 3.13 2.79 33.43
N ASP A 45 3.49 2.18 32.29
CA ASP A 45 4.14 2.89 31.18
C ASP A 45 3.26 4.00 30.58
N LEU A 46 1.97 3.73 30.38
CA LEU A 46 1.03 4.70 29.81
C LEU A 46 0.69 5.80 30.82
N LYS A 47 0.62 5.46 32.11
CA LYS A 47 0.46 6.42 33.21
C LYS A 47 1.62 7.42 33.23
N GLU A 48 2.86 6.93 33.24
CA GLU A 48 4.05 7.78 33.23
C GLU A 48 4.12 8.69 32.01
N LEU A 49 3.85 8.12 30.82
CA LEU A 49 3.79 8.91 29.59
C LEU A 49 2.71 9.99 29.65
N THR A 50 1.51 9.64 30.14
CA THR A 50 0.39 10.57 30.29
C THR A 50 0.76 11.72 31.22
N LEU A 51 1.39 11.43 32.37
CA LEU A 51 1.87 12.44 33.32
C LEU A 51 2.98 13.32 32.71
N GLU A 52 3.92 12.74 31.99
CA GLU A 52 5.00 13.50 31.34
C GLU A 52 4.45 14.48 30.30
N ILE A 53 3.45 14.07 29.52
CA ILE A 53 2.78 14.93 28.53
C ILE A 53 1.93 16.00 29.22
N TYR A 54 1.17 15.63 30.25
CA TYR A 54 0.31 16.54 30.99
C TYR A 54 1.10 17.65 31.70
N ASN A 55 2.27 17.33 32.26
CA ASN A 55 3.13 18.26 32.98
C ASN A 55 4.14 19.02 32.07
N ASP A 56 4.12 18.81 30.76
CA ASP A 56 4.98 19.56 29.84
C ASP A 56 4.31 20.88 29.45
N ASP A 57 4.73 21.98 30.07
CA ASP A 57 4.19 23.33 29.81
C ASP A 57 4.28 23.77 28.34
N ARG A 58 5.09 23.12 27.50
CA ARG A 58 5.18 23.42 26.06
C ARG A 58 4.02 22.80 25.28
N ILE A 59 3.37 21.78 25.83
CA ILE A 59 2.23 21.09 25.25
C ILE A 59 0.95 21.78 25.71
N LYS A 60 0.27 22.48 24.80
CA LYS A 60 -0.98 23.22 25.10
C LYS A 60 -2.25 22.42 24.82
N THR A 61 -2.12 21.28 24.16
CA THR A 61 -3.22 20.41 23.80
C THR A 61 -3.18 19.18 24.68
N ASP A 62 -4.30 18.88 25.34
CA ASP A 62 -4.46 17.63 26.07
C ASP A 62 -4.69 16.47 25.10
N TYR A 63 -3.64 15.68 24.90
CA TYR A 63 -3.65 14.54 23.97
C TYR A 63 -4.08 13.22 24.62
N PHE A 64 -3.92 13.08 25.94
CA PHE A 64 -4.11 11.80 26.63
C PHE A 64 -5.10 11.90 27.78
N TYR A 65 -4.82 12.67 28.83
CA TYR A 65 -5.55 12.59 30.09
C TYR A 65 -7.07 12.77 29.89
N GLY A 66 -7.49 13.93 29.37
CA GLY A 66 -8.89 14.26 29.15
C GLY A 66 -9.57 13.41 28.08
N PRO A 67 -8.97 13.19 26.90
CA PRO A 67 -9.52 12.25 25.92
C PRO A 67 -9.75 10.84 26.48
N ILE A 68 -8.79 10.30 27.25
CA ILE A 68 -8.91 8.99 27.89
C ILE A 68 -10.07 8.99 28.90
N GLU A 69 -10.15 10.00 29.76
CA GLU A 69 -11.21 10.15 30.75
C GLU A 69 -12.60 10.21 30.10
N ARG A 70 -12.76 11.00 29.04
CA ARG A 70 -14.05 11.16 28.35
C ARG A 70 -14.52 9.83 27.75
N VAL A 71 -13.62 9.08 27.11
CA VAL A 71 -13.96 7.75 26.58
C VAL A 71 -14.27 6.78 27.72
N TYR A 72 -13.48 6.76 28.80
CA TYR A 72 -13.73 5.91 29.96
C TYR A 72 -15.14 6.16 30.54
N LYS A 73 -15.53 7.42 30.73
CA LYS A 73 -16.86 7.80 31.22
C LYS A 73 -18.00 7.34 30.31
N LEU A 74 -17.79 7.33 28.99
CA LEU A 74 -18.77 6.77 28.06
C LEU A 74 -18.87 5.25 28.22
N PHE A 75 -17.74 4.54 28.35
CA PHE A 75 -17.72 3.09 28.57
C PHE A 75 -18.36 2.68 29.91
N GLN A 76 -18.29 3.52 30.95
CA GLN A 76 -19.03 3.27 32.21
C GLN A 76 -20.54 3.17 32.00
N GLY A 77 -21.09 3.84 30.99
CA GLY A 77 -22.52 3.79 30.66
C GLY A 77 -22.96 2.55 29.88
N PHE A 78 -22.02 1.72 29.41
CA PHE A 78 -22.33 0.53 28.61
C PHE A 78 -22.44 -0.73 29.45
N ASP A 79 -23.37 -1.61 29.04
CA ASP A 79 -23.45 -2.97 29.55
C ASP A 79 -22.29 -3.85 29.03
N GLN A 80 -22.14 -5.04 29.61
CA GLN A 80 -21.05 -5.94 29.23
C GLN A 80 -21.17 -6.39 27.77
N THR A 81 -22.39 -6.62 27.28
CA THR A 81 -22.64 -7.01 25.88
C THR A 81 -22.08 -5.97 24.89
N THR A 82 -22.34 -4.68 25.13
CA THR A 82 -21.83 -3.59 24.30
C THR A 82 -20.31 -3.49 24.37
N LYS A 83 -19.73 -3.66 25.57
CA LYS A 83 -18.28 -3.67 25.77
C LYS A 83 -17.62 -4.83 25.02
N ASP A 84 -18.23 -6.00 25.01
CA ASP A 84 -17.74 -7.18 24.29
C ASP A 84 -17.81 -6.97 22.77
N ILE A 85 -18.88 -6.35 22.26
CA ILE A 85 -19.00 -5.95 20.85
C ILE A 85 -17.87 -5.00 20.45
N LEU A 86 -17.63 -3.95 21.25
CA LEU A 86 -16.57 -2.98 20.99
C LEU A 86 -15.17 -3.61 21.12
N SER A 87 -14.97 -4.51 22.09
CA SER A 87 -13.73 -5.26 22.29
C SER A 87 -13.43 -6.16 21.09
N LYS A 88 -14.46 -6.83 20.53
CA LYS A 88 -14.32 -7.60 19.30
C LYS A 88 -14.02 -6.68 18.11
N ALA A 89 -14.78 -5.61 17.94
CA ALA A 89 -14.58 -4.64 16.86
C ALA A 89 -13.16 -4.06 16.86
N TYR A 90 -12.60 -3.78 18.03
CA TYR A 90 -11.22 -3.32 18.18
C TYR A 90 -10.19 -4.34 17.69
N ARG A 91 -10.35 -5.60 18.09
CA ARG A 91 -9.46 -6.70 17.66
C ARG A 91 -9.57 -6.94 16.15
N ASP A 92 -10.80 -7.03 15.65
CA ASP A 92 -11.06 -7.25 14.22
C ASP A 92 -10.45 -6.12 13.36
N ASN A 93 -10.67 -4.85 13.72
CA ASN A 93 -10.10 -3.71 12.98
C ASN A 93 -8.58 -3.62 13.01
N ASN A 94 -7.92 -4.31 13.95
CA ASN A 94 -6.46 -4.39 14.04
C ASN A 94 -5.88 -5.68 13.44
N ALA A 95 -6.73 -6.65 13.07
CA ALA A 95 -6.36 -7.85 12.32
C ALA A 95 -6.33 -7.55 10.80
N ILE A 96 -5.44 -6.65 10.38
CA ILE A 96 -5.42 -6.07 9.02
C ILE A 96 -5.30 -7.13 7.93
N GLU A 97 -4.45 -8.13 8.13
CA GLU A 97 -4.29 -9.24 7.19
C GLU A 97 -5.59 -10.04 7.02
N ASP A 98 -6.24 -10.38 8.14
CA ASP A 98 -7.49 -11.12 8.13
C ASP A 98 -8.62 -10.34 7.48
N LEU A 99 -8.64 -9.03 7.69
CA LEU A 99 -9.50 -8.15 6.94
C LEU A 99 -9.15 -8.23 5.44
N CYS A 100 -7.92 -7.98 5.02
CA CYS A 100 -7.57 -8.02 3.58
C CYS A 100 -8.00 -9.35 2.91
N LYS A 101 -7.75 -10.49 3.58
CA LYS A 101 -8.04 -11.84 3.08
C LYS A 101 -9.50 -12.29 3.26
N GLY A 102 -10.28 -11.63 4.12
CA GLY A 102 -11.61 -12.09 4.54
C GLY A 102 -11.57 -13.41 5.31
N SER A 103 -10.55 -13.61 6.14
CA SER A 103 -10.29 -14.85 6.88
C SER A 103 -10.62 -14.76 8.37
N ASN A 104 -10.55 -15.89 9.06
CA ASN A 104 -10.64 -16.00 10.53
C ASN A 104 -11.91 -15.40 11.18
N GLY A 105 -12.99 -15.22 10.41
CA GLY A 105 -14.23 -14.63 10.90
C GLY A 105 -14.10 -13.16 11.31
N CYS A 106 -13.05 -12.49 10.83
CA CYS A 106 -12.79 -11.09 11.10
C CYS A 106 -13.74 -10.20 10.27
N ASN A 107 -14.50 -9.33 10.95
CA ASN A 107 -15.47 -8.46 10.28
C ASN A 107 -15.07 -6.99 10.43
N PRO A 108 -15.11 -6.20 9.33
CA PRO A 108 -14.81 -4.79 9.42
C PRO A 108 -15.85 -4.09 10.31
N TYR A 109 -15.37 -3.20 11.17
CA TYR A 109 -16.21 -2.28 11.94
C TYR A 109 -15.97 -0.86 11.46
N PHE A 110 -17.04 -0.10 11.24
CA PHE A 110 -16.97 1.23 10.63
C PHE A 110 -17.33 2.33 11.61
N TYR A 111 -16.86 3.56 11.35
CA TYR A 111 -17.31 4.73 12.11
C TYR A 111 -18.83 4.97 12.00
N SER A 112 -19.48 4.54 10.91
CA SER A 112 -20.94 4.58 10.77
C SER A 112 -21.64 3.64 11.75
N MET A 113 -21.09 2.45 12.00
CA MET A 113 -21.59 1.50 13.00
C MET A 113 -21.36 2.05 14.42
N LEU A 114 -20.17 2.62 14.67
CA LEU A 114 -19.87 3.28 15.95
C LEU A 114 -20.82 4.46 16.23
N SER A 115 -21.13 5.23 15.19
CA SER A 115 -22.08 6.36 15.24
C SER A 115 -23.49 5.89 15.60
N ALA A 116 -23.97 4.81 14.97
CA ALA A 116 -25.26 4.22 15.27
C ALA A 116 -25.33 3.63 16.69
N LEU A 117 -24.23 3.09 17.20
CA LEU A 117 -24.11 2.59 18.57
C LEU A 117 -24.08 3.72 19.61
N ASN A 118 -23.18 4.69 19.43
CA ASN A 118 -23.07 5.84 20.31
C ASN A 118 -22.33 7.01 19.62
N GLN A 119 -23.08 8.03 19.21
CA GLN A 119 -22.51 9.18 18.50
C GLN A 119 -21.44 9.95 19.31
N PRO A 120 -21.61 10.21 20.63
CA PRO A 120 -20.55 10.82 21.44
C PRO A 120 -19.24 10.02 21.42
N LEU A 121 -19.31 8.69 21.56
CA LEU A 121 -18.15 7.81 21.50
C LEU A 121 -17.46 7.87 20.14
N LYS A 122 -18.24 7.88 19.06
CA LYS A 122 -17.69 8.03 17.70
C LYS A 122 -16.83 9.28 17.59
N VAL A 123 -17.31 10.42 18.08
CA VAL A 123 -16.58 11.70 18.02
C VAL A 123 -15.29 11.64 18.82
N GLU A 124 -15.32 11.12 20.05
CA GLU A 124 -14.12 11.01 20.89
C GLU A 124 -13.08 10.05 20.29
N ILE A 125 -13.50 8.87 19.85
CA ILE A 125 -12.62 7.89 19.21
C ILE A 125 -12.02 8.43 17.91
N GLU A 126 -12.80 9.09 17.07
CA GLU A 126 -12.28 9.69 15.83
C GLU A 126 -11.22 10.76 16.09
N ASN A 127 -11.50 11.69 16.99
CA ASN A 127 -10.55 12.75 17.35
C ASN A 127 -9.29 12.16 17.98
N TYR A 128 -9.44 11.18 18.86
CA TYR A 128 -8.33 10.51 19.51
C TYR A 128 -7.47 9.74 18.50
N CYS A 129 -8.05 8.86 17.68
CA CYS A 129 -7.31 8.11 16.66
C CYS A 129 -6.61 9.03 15.65
N LYS A 130 -7.22 10.16 15.26
CA LYS A 130 -6.59 11.16 14.39
C LYS A 130 -5.39 11.85 15.07
N SER A 131 -5.51 12.18 16.35
CA SER A 131 -4.42 12.85 17.10
C SER A 131 -3.23 11.92 17.31
N LEU A 132 -3.46 10.61 17.49
CA LEU A 132 -2.38 9.63 17.72
C LEU A 132 -1.32 9.66 16.62
N PHE A 133 -1.74 9.56 15.34
CA PHE A 133 -0.82 9.58 14.21
C PHE A 133 -0.39 11.00 13.81
N LYS A 134 -1.26 12.00 13.90
CA LYS A 134 -0.95 13.38 13.46
C LYS A 134 -0.03 14.14 14.42
N SER A 135 -0.12 13.83 15.72
CA SER A 135 0.49 14.65 16.77
C SER A 135 1.25 13.82 17.78
N VAL A 136 0.62 12.82 18.40
CA VAL A 136 1.19 12.10 19.56
C VAL A 136 2.48 11.37 19.19
N ILE A 137 2.52 10.69 18.05
CA ILE A 137 3.74 10.00 17.55
C ILE A 137 4.94 10.93 17.35
N HIS A 138 4.72 12.25 17.29
CA HIS A 138 5.75 13.27 17.12
C HIS A 138 6.15 13.98 18.42
N LEU A 139 5.49 13.68 19.55
CA LEU A 139 5.84 14.27 20.85
C LEU A 139 7.19 13.72 21.32
N LYS A 140 8.05 14.59 21.87
CA LYS A 140 9.40 14.19 22.34
C LYS A 140 9.36 13.10 23.40
N SER A 141 8.42 13.17 24.35
CA SER A 141 8.23 12.16 25.39
C SER A 141 7.82 10.79 24.82
N VAL A 142 7.04 10.79 23.73
CA VAL A 142 6.64 9.58 22.99
C VAL A 142 7.84 9.04 22.19
N GLN A 143 8.48 9.87 21.38
CA GLN A 143 9.63 9.47 20.55
C GLN A 143 10.81 8.95 21.37
N LYS A 144 11.02 9.46 22.59
CA LYS A 144 12.03 8.93 23.53
C LYS A 144 11.81 7.45 23.86
N ARG A 145 10.56 6.98 23.83
CA ARG A 145 10.19 5.60 24.18
C ARG A 145 10.05 4.69 22.96
N ILE A 146 9.62 5.25 21.83
CA ILE A 146 9.22 4.47 20.65
C ILE A 146 10.12 4.72 19.42
N GLY A 147 11.08 5.63 19.51
CA GLY A 147 11.88 6.09 18.36
C GLY A 147 11.13 7.07 17.44
N MET A 148 11.77 7.47 16.35
CA MET A 148 11.17 8.36 15.35
C MET A 148 10.63 7.56 14.17
N ILE A 149 9.51 8.02 13.60
CA ILE A 149 8.94 7.41 12.38
C ILE A 149 9.91 7.46 11.18
N ASP A 150 10.79 8.46 11.14
CA ASP A 150 11.79 8.59 10.08
C ASP A 150 12.90 7.55 10.21
N ASP A 151 13.24 7.14 11.43
CA ASP A 151 14.21 6.05 11.66
C ASP A 151 13.61 4.70 11.27
N HIS A 152 12.35 4.45 11.64
CA HIS A 152 11.60 3.29 11.16
C HIS A 152 11.53 3.27 9.62
N TYR A 153 11.28 4.41 8.97
CA TYR A 153 11.27 4.48 7.51
C TYR A 153 12.61 4.11 6.89
N LYS A 154 13.72 4.63 7.42
CA LYS A 154 15.06 4.30 6.92
C LYS A 154 15.35 2.80 7.02
N GLU A 155 15.02 2.18 8.15
CA GLU A 155 15.15 0.73 8.31
C GLU A 155 14.25 -0.01 7.32
N PHE A 156 13.00 0.41 7.21
CA PHE A 156 12.00 -0.20 6.34
C PHE A 156 12.44 -0.23 4.88
N VAL A 157 12.92 0.89 4.34
CA VAL A 157 13.38 0.98 2.94
C VAL A 157 14.80 0.43 2.73
N THR A 158 15.51 0.09 3.81
CA THR A 158 16.78 -0.65 3.75
C THR A 158 16.51 -2.14 3.60
N ILE A 159 15.50 -2.68 4.29
CA ILE A 159 15.07 -4.08 4.14
C ILE A 159 14.32 -4.27 2.81
N ASN A 160 13.48 -3.30 2.44
CA ASN A 160 12.71 -3.32 1.19
C ASN A 160 13.46 -2.58 0.07
N ASP A 161 14.61 -3.14 -0.33
CA ASP A 161 15.59 -2.47 -1.20
C ASP A 161 15.27 -2.50 -2.70
N LYS A 162 14.15 -3.11 -3.12
CA LYS A 162 13.68 -3.10 -4.53
C LYS A 162 13.47 -1.69 -5.10
N ARG A 163 13.33 -0.67 -4.24
CA ARG A 163 13.15 0.76 -4.57
C ARG A 163 12.01 1.10 -5.51
N LYS A 164 11.08 0.17 -5.74
CA LYS A 164 9.90 0.38 -6.57
C LYS A 164 8.66 0.27 -5.72
N CYS A 165 7.65 1.06 -6.06
CA CYS A 165 6.37 1.04 -5.39
C CYS A 165 5.65 -0.28 -5.73
N PRO A 166 5.39 -1.18 -4.77
CA PRO A 166 4.76 -2.47 -5.04
C PRO A 166 3.35 -2.35 -5.59
N PHE A 167 2.69 -1.21 -5.30
CA PHE A 167 1.32 -0.97 -5.72
C PHE A 167 1.21 -0.67 -7.22
N CYS A 168 2.23 -0.14 -7.89
CA CYS A 168 2.17 0.13 -9.33
C CYS A 168 3.33 -0.41 -10.15
N GLY A 169 4.50 -0.65 -9.55
CA GLY A 169 5.74 -0.97 -10.26
C GLY A 169 6.38 0.19 -11.03
N LEU A 170 5.64 1.28 -11.27
CA LEU A 170 6.09 2.41 -12.10
C LEU A 170 7.02 3.35 -11.32
N ASN A 171 6.55 3.91 -10.21
CA ASN A 171 7.29 4.90 -9.45
C ASN A 171 8.21 4.28 -8.41
N SER A 172 9.31 4.97 -8.12
CA SER A 172 10.25 4.56 -7.07
C SER A 172 9.74 4.88 -5.67
N ILE A 173 10.25 4.14 -4.68
CA ILE A 173 10.16 4.47 -3.25
C ILE A 173 11.43 5.22 -2.84
N ILE A 174 11.26 6.27 -2.06
CA ILE A 174 12.30 7.17 -1.59
C ILE A 174 13.28 6.43 -0.68
N GLY A 175 14.58 6.68 -0.91
CA GLY A 175 15.65 6.00 -0.19
C GLY A 175 15.98 6.51 1.21
N PRO A 176 16.78 5.75 2.00
CA PRO A 176 17.10 6.08 3.38
C PRO A 176 18.04 7.29 3.48
N ASN A 177 18.75 7.61 2.39
CA ASN A 177 19.74 8.69 2.32
C ASN A 177 19.14 10.02 1.86
N ARG A 178 17.80 10.16 1.86
CA ARG A 178 17.11 11.41 1.56
C ARG A 178 16.54 12.02 2.84
N THR A 179 16.44 13.36 2.86
CA THR A 179 15.84 14.11 3.98
C THR A 179 14.31 14.05 4.00
N VAL A 180 13.72 13.51 2.93
CA VAL A 180 12.28 13.30 2.77
C VAL A 180 12.01 11.80 2.71
N ARG A 181 10.76 11.43 2.96
CA ARG A 181 10.26 10.05 2.85
C ARG A 181 8.91 10.03 2.15
N ASP A 182 8.56 8.87 1.60
CA ASP A 182 7.17 8.63 1.20
C ASP A 182 6.23 8.65 2.41
N ALA A 183 4.97 8.95 2.14
CA ALA A 183 3.94 8.86 3.16
C ALA A 183 3.72 7.40 3.56
N TYR A 184 3.48 7.18 4.85
CA TYR A 184 2.84 5.96 5.32
C TYR A 184 1.35 6.12 5.07
N ASP A 185 0.86 5.47 4.01
CA ASP A 185 -0.56 5.47 3.71
C ASP A 185 -1.31 4.48 4.63
N HIS A 186 -2.52 4.87 5.05
CA HIS A 186 -3.44 4.02 5.78
C HIS A 186 -4.15 3.10 4.77
N TYR A 187 -3.66 1.86 4.63
CA TYR A 187 -4.17 0.93 3.62
C TYR A 187 -5.69 0.74 3.74
N LEU A 188 -6.16 0.42 4.95
CA LEU A 188 -7.55 0.61 5.37
C LEU A 188 -7.72 2.06 5.85
N PRO A 189 -8.57 2.89 5.19
CA PRO A 189 -8.62 4.32 5.46
C PRO A 189 -9.04 4.68 6.89
N LYS A 190 -8.24 5.50 7.57
CA LYS A 190 -8.51 5.96 8.95
C LYS A 190 -9.78 6.79 9.12
N ASP A 191 -10.38 7.29 8.03
CA ASP A 191 -11.64 8.04 8.06
C ASP A 191 -12.86 7.11 7.97
N ILE A 192 -12.64 5.83 7.62
CA ILE A 192 -13.67 4.79 7.51
C ILE A 192 -13.60 3.84 8.71
N TYR A 193 -12.37 3.43 9.07
CA TYR A 193 -12.11 2.44 10.10
C TYR A 193 -11.65 3.10 11.41
N PRO A 194 -12.35 2.89 12.54
CA PRO A 194 -11.82 3.20 13.85
C PRO A 194 -10.68 2.24 14.24
N PHE A 195 -9.91 2.65 15.25
CA PHE A 195 -8.96 1.83 16.01
C PHE A 195 -7.63 1.45 15.34
N ASN A 196 -7.46 1.65 14.03
CA ASN A 196 -6.28 1.18 13.29
C ASN A 196 -5.33 2.29 12.79
N SER A 197 -5.48 3.52 13.29
CA SER A 197 -4.78 4.70 12.76
C SER A 197 -3.26 4.72 13.02
N ILE A 198 -2.80 3.95 14.00
CA ILE A 198 -1.38 3.82 14.38
C ILE A 198 -0.87 2.38 14.27
N ASN A 199 -1.70 1.46 13.75
CA ASN A 199 -1.29 0.09 13.55
C ASN A 199 -0.36 0.04 12.33
N PHE A 200 0.93 -0.21 12.56
CA PHE A 200 1.93 -0.24 11.47
C PHE A 200 1.68 -1.35 10.46
N LYS A 201 0.90 -2.38 10.80
CA LYS A 201 0.42 -3.38 9.83
C LYS A 201 -0.58 -2.80 8.83
N ASN A 202 -1.19 -1.64 9.13
CA ASN A 202 -2.08 -0.87 8.25
C ASN A 202 -1.37 0.31 7.56
N LEU A 203 -0.09 0.55 7.85
CA LEU A 203 0.63 1.73 7.39
C LEU A 203 1.73 1.34 6.42
N SER A 204 1.52 1.57 5.12
CA SER A 204 2.47 1.15 4.09
C SER A 204 3.07 2.33 3.33
N PRO A 205 4.40 2.42 3.22
CA PRO A 205 5.06 3.36 2.33
C PRO A 205 4.57 3.22 0.89
N MET A 206 4.15 4.33 0.31
CA MET A 206 3.52 4.33 -1.00
C MET A 206 3.94 5.57 -1.79
N CYS A 207 4.24 5.39 -3.09
CA CYS A 207 4.60 6.52 -3.93
C CYS A 207 3.46 7.54 -4.01
N HIS A 208 3.82 8.80 -4.28
CA HIS A 208 2.88 9.91 -4.28
C HIS A 208 1.67 9.67 -5.19
N GLU A 209 1.85 9.17 -6.42
CA GLU A 209 0.72 8.93 -7.33
C GLU A 209 -0.24 7.85 -6.83
N CYS A 210 0.29 6.72 -6.35
CA CYS A 210 -0.57 5.66 -5.81
C CYS A 210 -1.37 6.15 -4.61
N ASN A 211 -0.73 6.89 -3.70
CA ASN A 211 -1.36 7.38 -2.48
C ASN A 211 -2.33 8.55 -2.76
N SER A 212 -1.82 9.63 -3.34
CA SER A 212 -2.50 10.93 -3.43
C SER A 212 -3.36 11.10 -4.67
N SER A 213 -3.15 10.31 -5.73
CA SER A 213 -3.90 10.44 -6.99
C SER A 213 -4.92 9.32 -7.21
N HIS A 214 -4.56 8.07 -6.91
CA HIS A 214 -5.44 6.92 -7.22
C HIS A 214 -6.16 6.36 -5.99
N LYS A 215 -5.41 5.93 -4.96
CA LYS A 215 -5.99 5.30 -3.78
C LYS A 215 -6.81 6.29 -2.97
N MET A 216 -6.21 7.41 -2.57
CA MET A 216 -6.84 8.41 -1.70
C MET A 216 -7.53 7.72 -0.49
N GLY A 217 -8.78 8.07 -0.21
CA GLY A 217 -9.61 7.42 0.81
C GLY A 217 -10.42 6.22 0.34
N LYS A 218 -10.13 5.62 -0.83
CA LYS A 218 -10.85 4.42 -1.30
C LYS A 218 -10.63 3.26 -0.34
N ASP A 219 -11.70 2.52 -0.08
CA ASP A 219 -11.68 1.31 0.75
C ASP A 219 -11.30 0.09 -0.10
N PRO A 220 -10.16 -0.57 0.17
CA PRO A 220 -9.77 -1.76 -0.57
C PRO A 220 -10.69 -2.96 -0.31
N ILE A 221 -11.33 -3.05 0.85
CA ILE A 221 -12.04 -4.27 1.26
C ILE A 221 -13.57 -4.18 1.17
N THR A 222 -14.10 -3.03 0.78
CA THR A 222 -15.52 -2.80 0.54
C THR A 222 -15.74 -2.25 -0.87
N HIS A 223 -16.67 -2.83 -1.62
CA HIS A 223 -17.00 -2.36 -2.96
C HIS A 223 -17.72 -1.00 -2.89
N PRO A 224 -17.29 0.04 -3.65
CA PRO A 224 -17.79 1.41 -3.47
C PRO A 224 -19.29 1.55 -3.73
N HIS A 225 -19.84 0.79 -4.68
CA HIS A 225 -21.25 0.89 -5.08
C HIS A 225 -22.19 -0.07 -4.32
N THR A 226 -21.79 -1.33 -4.16
CA THR A 226 -22.66 -2.37 -3.58
C THR A 226 -22.51 -2.49 -2.07
N GLN A 227 -21.45 -1.88 -1.50
CA GLN A 227 -21.04 -2.06 -0.10
C GLN A 227 -20.75 -3.53 0.26
N ALA A 228 -20.62 -4.40 -0.75
CA ALA A 228 -20.28 -5.79 -0.55
C ALA A 228 -18.82 -5.94 -0.13
N ARG A 229 -18.56 -6.96 0.68
CA ARG A 229 -17.20 -7.33 1.05
C ARG A 229 -16.43 -7.83 -0.17
N ARG A 230 -15.16 -7.44 -0.30
CA ARG A 230 -14.23 -7.96 -1.30
C ARG A 230 -12.84 -8.18 -0.73
N LYS A 231 -12.06 -9.09 -1.31
CA LYS A 231 -10.67 -9.32 -0.90
C LYS A 231 -9.71 -8.28 -1.48
N ALA A 232 -8.59 -8.07 -0.77
CA ALA A 232 -7.52 -7.20 -1.19
C ALA A 232 -6.16 -7.83 -0.83
N PHE A 233 -5.12 -7.50 -1.60
CA PHE A 233 -3.76 -7.90 -1.22
C PHE A 233 -3.35 -7.23 0.10
N TYR A 234 -2.89 -8.01 1.07
CA TYR A 234 -2.27 -7.47 2.27
C TYR A 234 -0.83 -7.02 1.97
N PRO A 235 -0.44 -5.74 2.21
CA PRO A 235 0.87 -5.23 1.83
C PRO A 235 2.09 -5.98 2.37
N TYR A 236 1.92 -6.77 3.43
CA TYR A 236 3.00 -7.50 4.10
C TYR A 236 2.88 -9.03 3.99
N ASP A 237 2.03 -9.53 3.09
CA ASP A 237 1.83 -10.96 2.89
C ASP A 237 2.99 -11.61 2.14
N THR A 238 4.00 -12.07 2.89
CA THR A 238 5.21 -12.71 2.37
C THR A 238 5.10 -14.23 2.26
N CYS A 239 3.96 -14.82 2.63
CA CYS A 239 3.78 -16.27 2.76
C CYS A 239 3.46 -16.98 1.43
N GLY A 240 3.35 -16.26 0.31
CA GLY A 240 3.04 -16.85 -1.00
C GLY A 240 3.36 -15.92 -2.17
N SER A 241 3.37 -16.50 -3.39
CA SER A 241 3.39 -15.75 -4.64
C SER A 241 1.96 -15.35 -5.02
N TYR A 242 1.79 -14.14 -5.55
CA TYR A 242 0.50 -13.70 -6.10
C TYR A 242 0.22 -14.30 -7.48
N ASP A 243 1.25 -14.83 -8.17
CA ASP A 243 1.18 -15.45 -9.50
C ASP A 243 0.37 -14.60 -10.50
N ILE A 244 0.65 -13.30 -10.53
CA ILE A 244 -0.04 -12.36 -11.43
C ILE A 244 0.58 -12.46 -12.82
N SER A 245 -0.20 -12.96 -13.79
CA SER A 245 0.16 -12.90 -15.20
C SER A 245 -0.34 -11.60 -15.82
N ILE A 246 0.56 -10.92 -16.53
CA ILE A 246 0.26 -9.73 -17.33
C ILE A 246 0.32 -10.11 -18.80
N GLU A 247 -0.73 -9.83 -19.54
CA GLU A 247 -0.81 -10.03 -20.99
C GLU A 247 -1.23 -8.72 -21.66
N ILE A 248 -0.54 -8.38 -22.74
CA ILE A 248 -0.80 -7.21 -23.57
C ILE A 248 -1.08 -7.68 -24.97
N ASN A 249 -2.14 -7.16 -25.58
CA ASN A 249 -2.48 -7.40 -26.97
C ASN A 249 -2.71 -6.08 -27.69
N PHE A 250 -2.16 -5.94 -28.89
CA PHE A 250 -2.41 -4.79 -29.76
C PHE A 250 -3.50 -5.10 -30.79
N HIS A 251 -4.31 -4.11 -31.10
CA HIS A 251 -5.39 -4.22 -32.09
C HIS A 251 -4.94 -3.89 -33.52
N HIS A 252 -3.73 -3.35 -33.70
CA HIS A 252 -3.14 -3.10 -35.01
C HIS A 252 -1.60 -3.14 -34.97
N THR A 253 -0.99 -3.17 -36.16
CA THR A 253 0.47 -3.31 -36.33
C THR A 253 1.24 -2.00 -36.35
N ASP A 254 0.58 -0.83 -36.43
CA ASP A 254 1.26 0.47 -36.33
C ASP A 254 1.66 0.78 -34.89
N ILE A 255 2.71 0.11 -34.39
CA ILE A 255 3.22 0.24 -33.03
C ILE A 255 3.62 1.68 -32.71
N SER A 256 4.04 2.43 -33.73
CA SER A 256 4.48 3.79 -33.53
C SER A 256 3.35 4.70 -33.09
N ASN A 257 2.10 4.45 -33.48
CA ASN A 257 0.95 5.33 -33.20
C ASN A 257 -0.16 4.67 -32.36
N LEU A 258 0.18 3.70 -31.51
CA LEU A 258 -0.76 3.10 -30.57
C LEU A 258 -1.39 4.16 -29.65
N THR A 259 -2.69 4.04 -29.43
CA THR A 259 -3.42 4.72 -28.35
C THR A 259 -3.83 3.71 -27.28
N GLU A 260 -4.33 4.18 -26.13
CA GLU A 260 -4.81 3.31 -25.05
C GLU A 260 -5.99 2.42 -25.51
N HIS A 261 -6.73 2.85 -26.53
CA HIS A 261 -7.83 2.09 -27.13
C HIS A 261 -7.35 0.93 -28.01
N ASP A 262 -6.11 0.98 -28.48
CA ASP A 262 -5.51 -0.06 -29.33
C ASP A 262 -4.86 -1.17 -28.49
N ILE A 263 -4.99 -1.09 -27.17
CA ILE A 263 -4.30 -1.95 -26.21
C ILE A 263 -5.32 -2.66 -25.33
N SER A 264 -5.31 -3.99 -25.38
CA SER A 264 -5.96 -4.85 -24.40
C SER A 264 -4.95 -5.27 -23.34
N LEU A 265 -5.29 -5.04 -22.07
CA LEU A 265 -4.49 -5.44 -20.90
C LEU A 265 -5.29 -6.46 -20.09
N ILE A 266 -4.73 -7.66 -19.93
CA ILE A 266 -5.33 -8.73 -19.15
C ILE A 266 -4.40 -9.01 -17.96
N LEU A 267 -4.99 -8.97 -16.76
CA LEU A 267 -4.31 -9.23 -15.49
C LEU A 267 -5.04 -10.37 -14.80
N ASN A 268 -4.39 -11.52 -14.71
CA ASN A 268 -4.99 -12.71 -14.12
C ASN A 268 -4.13 -13.27 -12.99
N SER A 269 -4.77 -13.90 -12.01
CA SER A 269 -4.11 -14.74 -11.02
C SER A 269 -4.94 -16.00 -10.78
N PRO A 270 -4.37 -17.20 -10.85
CA PRO A 270 -5.10 -18.44 -10.60
C PRO A 270 -5.57 -18.57 -9.15
N THR A 271 -4.93 -17.84 -8.23
CA THR A 271 -5.14 -17.97 -6.78
C THR A 271 -5.68 -16.70 -6.14
N HIS A 272 -5.55 -15.53 -6.78
CA HIS A 272 -5.86 -14.22 -6.20
C HIS A 272 -6.62 -13.28 -7.16
N GLN A 273 -7.50 -13.79 -8.02
CA GLN A 273 -8.18 -12.96 -9.02
C GLN A 273 -8.99 -11.82 -8.41
N GLU A 274 -9.67 -12.07 -7.29
CA GLU A 274 -10.48 -11.04 -6.61
C GLU A 274 -9.59 -9.89 -6.09
N GLU A 275 -8.43 -10.21 -5.52
CA GLU A 275 -7.44 -9.25 -5.07
C GLU A 275 -6.80 -8.47 -6.23
N VAL A 276 -6.61 -9.11 -7.39
CA VAL A 276 -6.17 -8.47 -8.64
C VAL A 276 -7.20 -7.44 -9.11
N ASP A 277 -8.49 -7.79 -9.12
CA ASP A 277 -9.56 -6.88 -9.52
C ASP A 277 -9.66 -5.67 -8.58
N THR A 278 -9.59 -5.90 -7.26
CA THR A 278 -9.49 -4.84 -6.26
C THR A 278 -8.27 -3.96 -6.48
N TRP A 279 -7.10 -4.55 -6.75
CA TRP A 279 -5.88 -3.81 -7.02
C TRP A 279 -5.99 -2.91 -8.24
N LYS A 280 -6.60 -3.40 -9.33
CA LYS A 280 -6.87 -2.61 -10.53
C LYS A 280 -7.72 -1.38 -10.23
N ASP A 281 -8.83 -1.57 -9.50
CA ASP A 281 -9.77 -0.51 -9.12
C ASP A 281 -9.14 0.56 -8.20
N ILE A 282 -8.44 0.11 -7.16
CA ILE A 282 -7.86 1.02 -6.16
C ILE A 282 -6.76 1.89 -6.77
N PHE A 283 -5.88 1.31 -7.59
CA PHE A 283 -4.65 1.97 -8.03
C PHE A 283 -4.64 2.41 -9.50
N GLY A 284 -5.78 2.28 -10.21
CA GLY A 284 -5.90 2.69 -11.61
C GLY A 284 -4.91 1.96 -12.51
N ILE A 285 -4.73 0.66 -12.31
CA ILE A 285 -3.63 -0.07 -12.98
C ILE A 285 -3.83 -0.13 -14.48
N GLU A 286 -5.08 -0.35 -14.91
CA GLU A 286 -5.37 -0.54 -16.33
C GLU A 286 -5.10 0.73 -17.16
N GLU A 287 -5.59 1.88 -16.69
CA GLU A 287 -5.34 3.17 -17.38
C GLU A 287 -3.84 3.47 -17.44
N ARG A 288 -3.11 3.30 -16.33
CA ARG A 288 -1.69 3.67 -16.23
C ARG A 288 -0.78 2.78 -17.06
N TYR A 289 -1.07 1.48 -17.12
CA TYR A 289 -0.27 0.54 -17.91
C TYR A 289 -0.54 0.73 -19.41
N LYS A 290 -1.79 0.98 -19.80
CA LYS A 290 -2.14 1.31 -21.19
C LYS A 290 -1.49 2.61 -21.64
N GLU A 291 -1.55 3.67 -20.82
CA GLU A 291 -0.86 4.95 -21.10
C GLU A 291 0.64 4.74 -21.30
N LYS A 292 1.29 3.96 -20.42
CA LYS A 292 2.71 3.63 -20.58
C LYS A 292 3.03 2.91 -21.88
N CYS A 293 2.18 1.97 -22.28
CA CYS A 293 2.35 1.24 -23.53
C CYS A 293 2.08 2.11 -24.78
N ALA A 294 1.16 3.06 -24.71
CA ALA A 294 0.84 3.99 -25.80
C ALA A 294 1.84 5.17 -25.92
N SER A 295 2.55 5.49 -24.84
CA SER A 295 3.47 6.63 -24.77
C SER A 295 4.68 6.51 -25.70
N LYS A 296 5.03 7.64 -26.35
CA LYS A 296 6.22 7.76 -27.20
C LYS A 296 7.54 7.60 -26.43
N THR A 297 7.56 8.00 -25.16
CA THR A 297 8.76 7.98 -24.30
C THR A 297 8.91 6.69 -23.50
N ASP A 298 7.92 5.80 -23.57
CA ASP A 298 7.91 4.53 -22.86
C ASP A 298 7.72 3.38 -23.87
N GLY A 299 6.49 2.94 -24.16
CA GLY A 299 6.20 1.81 -25.07
C GLY A 299 6.93 1.89 -26.41
N TRP A 300 6.74 2.99 -27.16
CA TRP A 300 7.43 3.18 -28.44
C TRP A 300 8.96 3.20 -28.28
N TYR A 301 9.46 3.83 -27.22
CA TYR A 301 10.88 3.84 -26.92
C TYR A 301 11.42 2.42 -26.65
N TRP A 302 10.67 1.55 -25.98
CA TRP A 302 11.06 0.15 -25.79
C TRP A 302 11.18 -0.61 -27.12
N TYR A 303 10.27 -0.38 -28.06
CA TYR A 303 10.37 -0.94 -29.41
C TYR A 303 11.60 -0.40 -30.17
N CYS A 304 11.80 0.92 -30.16
CA CYS A 304 12.97 1.56 -30.78
C CYS A 304 14.27 1.02 -30.20
N GLN A 305 14.39 0.97 -28.87
CA GLN A 305 15.57 0.44 -28.20
C GLN A 305 15.87 -1.00 -28.65
N ALA A 306 14.85 -1.87 -28.68
CA ALA A 306 15.02 -3.25 -29.11
C ALA A 306 15.53 -3.36 -30.56
N THR A 307 15.02 -2.51 -31.45
CA THR A 307 15.39 -2.45 -32.86
C THR A 307 16.78 -1.86 -33.06
N ASP A 308 17.08 -0.72 -32.44
CA ASP A 308 18.36 -0.02 -32.58
C ASP A 308 19.51 -0.84 -32.01
N GLU A 309 19.31 -1.51 -30.87
CA GLU A 309 20.31 -2.41 -30.30
C GLU A 309 20.58 -3.62 -31.22
N TYR A 310 19.54 -4.18 -31.85
CA TYR A 310 19.68 -5.24 -32.84
C TYR A 310 20.49 -4.77 -34.07
N GLU A 311 20.15 -3.63 -34.66
CA GLU A 311 20.88 -3.11 -35.84
C GLU A 311 22.36 -2.82 -35.51
N ASN A 312 22.63 -2.27 -34.33
CA ASN A 312 24.01 -2.09 -33.86
C ASN A 312 24.75 -3.42 -33.70
N ALA A 313 24.10 -4.44 -33.15
CA ALA A 313 24.67 -5.77 -32.99
C ALA A 313 24.89 -6.46 -34.35
N LYS A 314 23.96 -6.32 -35.30
CA LYS A 314 24.07 -6.83 -36.67
C LYS A 314 25.31 -6.28 -37.38
N VAL A 315 25.53 -4.96 -37.29
CA VAL A 315 26.71 -4.29 -37.87
C VAL A 315 28.02 -4.77 -37.23
N ARG A 316 28.04 -4.96 -35.90
CA ARG A 316 29.27 -5.31 -35.17
C ARG A 316 29.61 -6.80 -35.17
N LEU A 317 28.60 -7.66 -35.18
CA LEU A 317 28.73 -9.11 -34.98
C LEU A 317 28.42 -9.91 -36.25
N GLY A 318 28.11 -9.24 -37.37
CA GLY A 318 27.92 -9.88 -38.67
C GLY A 318 26.59 -10.60 -38.86
N GLY A 319 25.53 -10.20 -38.15
CA GLY A 319 24.16 -10.68 -38.38
C GLY A 319 23.91 -12.17 -38.09
N GLN A 320 24.44 -12.69 -36.99
CA GLN A 320 24.34 -14.12 -36.64
C GLN A 320 22.98 -14.57 -36.07
N PHE A 321 22.07 -13.65 -35.80
CA PHE A 321 20.76 -13.92 -35.19
C PHE A 321 19.69 -13.01 -35.80
N THR A 322 18.42 -13.43 -35.73
CA THR A 322 17.28 -12.64 -36.20
C THR A 322 16.92 -11.54 -35.19
N GLN A 323 16.18 -10.53 -35.65
CA GLN A 323 15.66 -9.49 -34.76
C GLN A 323 14.74 -10.08 -33.68
N GLU A 324 13.91 -11.05 -34.01
CA GLU A 324 13.06 -11.75 -33.05
C GLU A 324 13.87 -12.48 -31.97
N ALA A 325 14.96 -13.16 -32.36
CA ALA A 325 15.85 -13.82 -31.40
C ALA A 325 16.52 -12.80 -30.46
N TRP A 326 16.90 -11.63 -30.97
CA TRP A 326 17.43 -10.54 -30.16
C TRP A 326 16.41 -10.01 -29.15
N VAL A 327 15.18 -9.73 -29.60
CA VAL A 327 14.08 -9.29 -28.74
C VAL A 327 13.79 -10.33 -27.65
N GLN A 328 13.79 -11.61 -27.99
CA GLN A 328 13.61 -12.70 -27.02
C GLN A 328 14.73 -12.72 -25.96
N MET A 329 15.97 -12.39 -26.32
CA MET A 329 17.07 -12.24 -25.36
C MET A 329 16.82 -11.06 -24.41
N GLN A 330 16.32 -9.93 -24.93
CA GLN A 330 15.96 -8.78 -24.08
C GLN A 330 14.81 -9.09 -23.13
N ILE A 331 13.76 -9.79 -23.59
CA ILE A 331 12.67 -10.27 -22.73
C ILE A 331 13.21 -11.20 -21.64
N SER A 332 14.11 -12.12 -22.01
CA SER A 332 14.72 -13.04 -21.05
C SER A 332 15.59 -12.30 -20.02
N ALA A 333 16.31 -11.26 -20.44
CA ALA A 333 17.10 -10.42 -19.54
C ALA A 333 16.21 -9.61 -18.58
N ALA A 334 15.10 -9.04 -19.08
CA ALA A 334 14.10 -8.34 -18.28
C ALA A 334 13.52 -9.23 -17.18
N ASN A 335 13.34 -10.52 -17.45
CA ASN A 335 12.79 -11.50 -16.49
C ASN A 335 13.86 -12.32 -15.75
N SER A 336 15.15 -11.96 -15.85
CA SER A 336 16.25 -12.81 -15.37
C SER A 336 16.34 -12.93 -13.85
N ASN A 337 15.83 -11.93 -13.12
CA ASN A 337 15.73 -11.91 -11.66
C ASN A 337 14.78 -10.78 -11.22
N GLU A 338 14.39 -10.77 -9.94
CA GLU A 338 13.44 -9.80 -9.39
C GLU A 338 13.90 -8.34 -9.51
N TYR A 339 15.20 -8.06 -9.40
CA TYR A 339 15.71 -6.70 -9.55
C TYR A 339 15.60 -6.24 -11.00
N SER A 340 15.90 -7.13 -11.95
CA SER A 340 15.73 -6.86 -13.37
C SER A 340 14.26 -6.61 -13.70
N GLU A 341 13.36 -7.45 -13.20
CA GLU A 341 11.92 -7.40 -13.50
C GLU A 341 11.29 -6.06 -13.13
N TYR A 342 11.59 -5.51 -11.95
CA TYR A 342 10.99 -4.24 -11.53
C TYR A 342 11.80 -3.01 -11.93
N SER A 343 13.06 -3.18 -12.35
CA SER A 343 13.87 -2.08 -12.87
C SER A 343 13.42 -1.67 -14.26
N ALA A 344 13.44 -0.35 -14.54
CA ALA A 344 13.05 0.20 -15.83
C ALA A 344 11.71 -0.34 -16.37
N GLU A 345 10.77 -0.63 -15.45
CA GLU A 345 9.43 -1.12 -15.76
C GLU A 345 9.44 -2.42 -16.59
N ASN A 346 10.49 -3.24 -16.44
CA ASN A 346 10.75 -4.44 -17.24
C ASN A 346 9.62 -5.46 -17.21
N PHE A 347 8.90 -5.58 -16.09
CA PHE A 347 7.71 -6.41 -15.93
C PHE A 347 6.61 -6.07 -16.95
N LEU A 348 6.53 -4.80 -17.36
CA LEU A 348 5.60 -4.31 -18.37
C LEU A 348 6.24 -4.27 -19.77
N LYS A 349 7.49 -3.81 -19.86
CA LYS A 349 8.26 -3.78 -21.12
C LYS A 349 8.38 -5.16 -21.75
N ALA A 350 8.64 -6.20 -20.98
CA ALA A 350 8.72 -7.57 -21.48
C ALA A 350 7.42 -7.97 -22.18
N LYS A 351 6.27 -7.68 -21.55
CA LYS A 351 4.93 -7.98 -22.09
C LYS A 351 4.58 -7.14 -23.30
N TYR A 352 5.04 -5.89 -23.33
CA TYR A 352 4.93 -5.04 -24.51
C TYR A 352 5.71 -5.60 -25.70
N LEU A 353 6.95 -6.06 -25.49
CA LEU A 353 7.77 -6.66 -26.55
C LEU A 353 7.22 -8.01 -27.03
N GLU A 354 6.69 -8.83 -26.12
CA GLU A 354 5.95 -10.06 -26.46
C GLU A 354 4.75 -9.73 -27.38
N ALA A 355 3.99 -8.68 -27.07
CA ALA A 355 2.87 -8.22 -27.91
C ALA A 355 3.34 -7.71 -29.29
N CYS A 356 4.47 -7.00 -29.36
CA CYS A 356 5.09 -6.61 -30.64
C CYS A 356 5.49 -7.83 -31.48
N MET A 357 6.10 -8.86 -30.87
CA MET A 357 6.44 -10.11 -31.56
C MET A 357 5.19 -10.81 -32.11
N ALA A 358 4.11 -10.85 -31.33
CA ALA A 358 2.83 -11.43 -31.76
C ALA A 358 2.19 -10.70 -32.95
N GLN A 359 2.50 -9.41 -33.13
CA GLN A 359 2.07 -8.63 -34.31
C GLN A 359 3.00 -8.76 -35.52
N HIS A 360 4.08 -9.56 -35.44
CA HIS A 360 5.08 -9.75 -36.49
C HIS A 360 5.66 -8.42 -37.02
N VAL A 361 5.91 -7.47 -36.12
CA VAL A 361 6.46 -6.15 -36.48
C VAL A 361 7.99 -6.13 -36.49
N PHE A 362 8.63 -7.10 -35.82
CA PHE A 362 10.06 -7.37 -35.95
C PHE A 362 10.32 -8.27 -37.16
N GLY A 363 11.36 -8.00 -37.94
CA GLY A 363 11.74 -8.83 -39.10
C GLY A 363 11.14 -8.42 -40.44
N LYS A 364 10.36 -7.32 -40.52
CA LYS A 364 10.17 -6.63 -41.81
C LYS A 364 11.49 -5.93 -42.13
N GLU A 365 12.32 -6.55 -42.95
CA GLU A 365 13.40 -5.80 -43.61
C GLU A 365 12.73 -4.63 -44.32
N SER A 366 12.96 -3.42 -43.81
CA SER A 366 12.66 -2.21 -44.54
C SER A 366 13.44 -2.33 -45.84
N SER A 367 12.73 -2.63 -46.93
CA SER A 367 13.19 -2.35 -48.27
C SER A 367 13.32 -0.84 -48.36
N VAL A 368 14.43 -0.31 -47.83
CA VAL A 368 14.96 0.98 -48.21
C VAL A 368 15.26 0.82 -49.69
N HIS A 369 14.32 1.26 -50.52
CA HIS A 369 14.62 1.62 -51.88
C HIS A 369 15.77 2.61 -51.81
N LEU A 370 16.98 2.10 -52.04
CA LEU A 370 18.01 2.87 -52.70
C LEU A 370 17.42 3.22 -54.06
N GLU A 371 16.79 4.39 -54.14
CA GLU A 371 16.66 5.08 -55.42
C GLU A 371 18.08 5.44 -55.86
N GLU A 372 18.71 4.51 -56.57
CA GLU A 372 19.70 4.84 -57.58
C GLU A 372 18.96 5.56 -58.71
N THR A 373 19.11 6.89 -58.78
CA THR A 373 19.65 7.62 -59.95
C THR A 373 19.76 9.11 -59.66
#